data_AF-A0A838SB66-F1
#
_entry.id   AF-A0A838SB66-F1
#
_cell.length_a   1.000
_cell.length_b   1.000
_cell.length_c   1.000
_cell.angle_alpha   90.00
_cell.angle_beta   90.00
_cell.angle_gamma   90.00
#
_symmetry.space_group_name_H-M   'P 1'
#
loop_
_entity.id
_entity.type
_entity.pdbx_description
1 polymer ?
#
loop_
_entity_poly.entity_id
_entity_poly.type
_entity_poly.pdbx_seq_one_letter_code
_entity_poly.pdbx_strand_id
1 'polypeptide(L)'
;MVAVHVPSYTSDPEIKTLIMRFGDVGRATRDFANMKIRPTTSDDPRGRYQTLQVIIFSDPFWTEPDNLHRYVANEADDASEKTFGEKFEEAVRAGYRADAEGQAGWIGPWNRSGSTDRTLTMQWVFQESWEKASSKPQASSPAP
;
A
#
# COMPACT_ATOMS: atom_id res chain seq x y z
N MET A 1 -2.16 -6.20 6.90
CA MET A 1 -1.59 -4.85 6.63
C MET A 1 -0.15 -4.83 7.11
N VAL A 2 0.76 -4.25 6.33
CA VAL A 2 2.20 -4.18 6.60
C VAL A 2 2.62 -2.72 6.65
N ALA A 3 3.35 -2.32 7.70
CA ALA A 3 4.03 -1.03 7.77
C ALA A 3 5.52 -1.23 7.46
N VAL A 4 6.08 -0.36 6.63
CA VAL A 4 7.50 -0.40 6.27
C VAL A 4 8.13 0.98 6.45
N HIS A 5 9.35 0.99 6.94
CA HIS A 5 10.14 2.20 7.10
C HIS A 5 11.11 2.30 5.92
N VAL A 6 11.17 3.49 5.32
CA VAL A 6 12.24 3.89 4.42
C VAL A 6 13.06 4.98 5.09
N PRO A 7 14.39 5.02 4.88
CA PRO A 7 15.21 6.08 5.45
C PRO A 7 14.65 7.47 5.16
N SER A 8 14.78 8.39 6.11
CA SER A 8 14.21 9.75 6.00
C SER A 8 14.73 10.55 4.79
N TYR A 9 15.93 10.23 4.31
CA TYR A 9 16.53 10.83 3.11
C TYR A 9 15.99 10.25 1.79
N THR A 10 15.16 9.19 1.82
CA THR A 10 14.53 8.66 0.62
C THR A 10 13.53 9.66 0.05
N SER A 11 13.79 10.09 -1.17
CA SER A 11 13.03 11.11 -1.87
C SER A 11 11.69 10.56 -2.41
N ASP A 12 10.70 11.43 -2.61
CA ASP A 12 9.41 11.03 -3.19
C ASP A 12 9.54 10.33 -4.56
N PRO A 13 10.44 10.74 -5.49
CA PRO A 13 10.67 9.99 -6.73
C PRO A 13 11.17 8.55 -6.50
N GLU A 14 12.01 8.33 -5.49
CA GLU A 14 12.49 6.98 -5.15
C GLU A 14 11.37 6.13 -4.55
N ILE A 15 10.55 6.72 -3.66
CA ILE A 15 9.35 6.05 -3.13
C ILE A 15 8.36 5.73 -4.26
N LYS A 16 8.12 6.67 -5.17
CA LYS A 16 7.28 6.44 -6.36
C LYS A 16 7.80 5.29 -7.21
N THR A 17 9.12 5.21 -7.40
CA THR A 17 9.75 4.10 -8.11
C THR A 17 9.49 2.76 -7.41
N LEU A 18 9.57 2.72 -6.07
CA LEU A 18 9.20 1.54 -5.29
C LEU A 18 7.72 1.15 -5.47
N ILE A 19 6.82 2.12 -5.42
CA ILE A 19 5.38 1.92 -5.66
C ILE A 19 5.12 1.37 -7.07
N MET A 20 5.81 1.88 -8.09
CA MET A 20 5.71 1.36 -9.45
C MET A 20 6.17 -0.10 -9.55
N ARG A 21 7.24 -0.48 -8.84
CA ARG A 21 7.71 -1.88 -8.78
C ARG A 21 6.68 -2.81 -8.14
N PHE A 22 5.98 -2.37 -7.07
CA PHE A 22 4.84 -3.13 -6.54
C PHE A 22 3.75 -3.32 -7.60
N GLY A 23 3.43 -2.25 -8.35
CA GLY A 23 2.48 -2.29 -9.46
C GLY A 23 2.86 -3.29 -10.55
N ASP A 24 4.14 -3.34 -10.92
CA ASP A 24 4.66 -4.28 -11.93
C ASP A 24 4.55 -5.73 -11.46
N VAL A 25 4.88 -6.01 -10.19
CA VAL A 25 4.71 -7.36 -9.61
C VAL A 25 3.23 -7.75 -9.55
N GLY A 26 2.36 -6.82 -9.18
CA GLY A 26 0.91 -7.02 -9.20
C GLY A 26 0.37 -7.32 -10.60
N ARG A 27 0.87 -6.66 -11.65
CA ARG A 27 0.51 -6.94 -13.05
C ARG A 27 1.04 -8.28 -13.56
N ALA A 28 2.25 -8.66 -13.16
CA ALA A 28 2.93 -9.82 -13.73
C ALA A 28 2.53 -11.15 -13.07
N THR A 29 2.67 -11.25 -11.75
CA THR A 29 2.58 -12.54 -11.04
C THR A 29 1.64 -12.50 -9.84
N ARG A 30 1.40 -11.33 -9.25
CA ARG A 30 0.77 -11.16 -7.92
C ARG A 30 1.51 -11.93 -6.82
N ASP A 31 2.79 -12.26 -7.05
CA ASP A 31 3.66 -12.93 -6.10
C ASP A 31 4.60 -11.92 -5.44
N PHE A 32 4.18 -11.44 -4.27
CA PHE A 32 4.93 -10.48 -3.46
C PHE A 32 5.95 -11.14 -2.52
N ALA A 33 6.06 -12.48 -2.51
CA ALA A 33 7.01 -13.18 -1.64
C ALA A 33 8.46 -12.81 -1.98
N ASN A 34 8.76 -12.61 -3.26
CA ASN A 34 10.07 -12.15 -3.74
C ASN A 34 10.41 -10.73 -3.29
N MET A 35 9.42 -9.96 -2.85
CA MET A 35 9.62 -8.63 -2.26
C MET A 35 9.82 -8.68 -0.74
N LYS A 36 9.97 -9.88 -0.16
CA LYS A 36 10.10 -10.15 1.28
C LYS A 36 8.89 -9.66 2.10
N ILE A 37 7.74 -9.47 1.46
CA ILE A 37 6.49 -9.13 2.14
C ILE A 37 5.86 -10.44 2.62
N ARG A 38 5.82 -10.66 3.93
CA ARG A 38 5.15 -11.84 4.49
C ARG A 38 3.63 -11.66 4.49
N PRO A 39 2.84 -12.70 4.18
CA PRO A 39 1.39 -12.65 4.36
C PRO A 39 1.08 -12.31 5.82
N THR A 40 0.18 -11.36 6.05
CA THR A 40 -0.28 -11.01 7.41
C THR A 40 -1.48 -11.85 7.85
N THR A 41 -1.91 -12.81 7.05
CA THR A 41 -2.99 -13.75 7.37
C THR A 41 -2.39 -14.96 8.08
N SER A 42 -2.70 -15.13 9.36
CA SER A 42 -2.11 -16.18 10.20
C SER A 42 -2.53 -17.60 9.81
N ASP A 43 -3.71 -17.77 9.19
CA ASP A 43 -4.40 -19.07 9.21
C ASP A 43 -4.58 -19.77 7.84
N ASP A 44 -4.01 -19.25 6.74
CA ASP A 44 -3.97 -20.00 5.48
C ASP A 44 -2.67 -19.77 4.68
N PRO A 45 -1.67 -20.64 4.80
CA PRO A 45 -0.44 -20.58 4.00
C PRO A 45 -0.64 -21.02 2.53
N ARG A 46 -1.83 -21.48 2.13
CA ARG A 46 -2.16 -21.91 0.76
C ARG A 46 -2.93 -20.86 -0.05
N GLY A 47 -3.51 -19.86 0.61
CA GLY A 47 -4.18 -18.73 -0.02
C GLY A 47 -3.18 -17.68 -0.49
N ARG A 48 -2.99 -17.52 -1.80
CA ARG A 48 -2.24 -16.39 -2.39
C ARG A 48 -2.80 -15.07 -1.83
N TYR A 49 -1.91 -14.12 -1.48
CA TYR A 49 -2.20 -12.79 -0.91
C TYR A 49 -3.56 -12.22 -1.35
N GLN A 50 -4.63 -12.51 -0.60
CA GLN A 50 -5.99 -12.10 -0.97
C GLN A 50 -6.16 -10.58 -0.80
N THR A 51 -5.52 -10.04 0.24
CA THR A 51 -5.44 -8.61 0.53
C THR A 51 -4.04 -8.27 1.01
N LEU A 52 -3.36 -7.40 0.27
CA LEU A 52 -2.09 -6.80 0.65
C LEU A 52 -2.28 -5.30 0.78
N GLN A 53 -1.90 -4.75 1.92
CA GLN A 53 -1.84 -3.33 2.19
C GLN A 53 -0.45 -3.03 2.74
N VAL A 54 0.33 -2.23 2.02
CA VAL A 54 1.65 -1.75 2.41
C VAL A 54 1.55 -0.26 2.66
N ILE A 55 1.96 0.19 3.84
CA ILE A 55 2.04 1.61 4.19
C ILE A 55 3.50 1.95 4.49
N ILE A 56 3.98 3.04 3.89
CA ILE A 56 5.38 3.46 3.94
C ILE A 56 5.51 4.69 4.82
N PHE A 57 6.47 4.64 5.77
CA PHE A 57 6.79 5.72 6.70
C PHE A 57 8.26 6.13 6.57
N SER A 58 8.57 7.38 6.91
CA SER A 58 9.94 7.85 7.12
C SER A 58 10.40 7.80 8.57
N ASP A 59 9.46 7.76 9.51
CA ASP A 59 9.75 7.63 10.93
C ASP A 59 9.56 6.15 11.34
N PRO A 60 10.61 5.47 11.85
CA PRO A 60 10.51 4.08 12.27
C PRO A 60 9.51 3.87 13.42
N PHE A 61 9.19 4.91 14.22
CA PHE A 61 8.20 4.85 15.29
C PHE A 61 6.88 4.24 14.81
N TRP A 62 6.39 4.65 13.63
CA TRP A 62 5.11 4.15 13.08
C TRP A 62 5.15 2.72 12.58
N THR A 63 6.34 2.15 12.47
CA THR A 63 6.56 0.77 11.99
C THR A 63 6.82 -0.21 13.12
N GLU A 64 6.84 0.27 14.36
CA GLU A 64 6.90 -0.59 15.54
C GLU A 64 5.63 -1.46 15.60
N PRO A 65 5.75 -2.76 15.92
CA PRO A 65 4.61 -3.69 15.94
C PRO A 65 3.45 -3.19 16.80
N ASP A 66 3.74 -2.60 17.95
CA ASP A 66 2.72 -2.11 18.90
C ASP A 66 1.92 -0.93 18.32
N ASN A 67 2.57 -0.02 17.60
CA ASN A 67 1.91 1.13 16.99
C ASN A 67 1.03 0.71 15.80
N LEU A 68 1.51 -0.23 14.99
CA LEU A 68 0.71 -0.82 13.92
C LEU A 68 -0.48 -1.60 14.48
N HIS A 69 -0.26 -2.43 15.50
CA HIS A 69 -1.33 -3.18 16.16
C HIS A 69 -2.35 -2.25 16.80
N ARG A 70 -1.91 -1.19 17.47
CA ARG A 70 -2.78 -0.15 18.03
C ARG A 70 -3.66 0.48 16.96
N TYR A 71 -3.07 0.90 15.84
CA TYR A 71 -3.82 1.48 14.71
C TYR A 71 -4.86 0.50 14.13
N VAL A 72 -4.49 -0.79 13.96
CA VAL A 72 -5.39 -1.81 13.40
C VAL A 72 -6.49 -2.21 14.41
N ALA A 73 -6.17 -2.33 15.70
CA ALA A 73 -7.12 -2.71 16.74
C ALA A 73 -8.12 -1.58 17.06
N ASN A 74 -7.72 -0.32 16.86
CA ASN A 74 -8.56 0.86 17.06
C ASN A 74 -9.57 1.11 15.91
N GLU A 75 -9.84 0.12 15.06
CA GLU A 75 -10.96 0.14 14.10
C GLU A 75 -12.35 0.32 14.78
N ALA A 76 -12.43 0.14 16.10
CA ALA A 76 -13.68 0.16 16.87
C ALA A 76 -14.16 1.55 17.36
N ASP A 77 -13.73 2.65 16.74
CA ASP A 77 -14.28 4.00 16.95
C ASP A 77 -14.17 4.50 18.41
N ASP A 78 -13.04 4.25 19.05
CA ASP A 78 -12.72 4.86 20.35
C ASP A 78 -12.27 6.31 20.12
N ALA A 79 -13.11 7.25 20.55
CA ALA A 79 -12.85 8.69 20.43
C ALA A 79 -11.53 9.13 21.09
N SER A 80 -11.01 8.37 22.07
CA SER A 80 -9.73 8.64 22.73
C SER A 80 -8.51 8.28 21.86
N GLU A 81 -8.70 7.45 20.84
CA GLU A 81 -7.65 6.95 19.94
C GLU A 81 -7.68 7.62 18.56
N LYS A 82 -8.68 8.47 18.31
CA LYS A 82 -8.85 9.21 17.05
C LYS A 82 -7.61 10.03 16.68
N THR A 83 -7.02 10.73 17.64
CA THR A 83 -5.80 11.53 17.41
C THR A 83 -4.60 10.68 17.05
N PHE A 84 -4.50 9.46 17.58
CA PHE A 84 -3.43 8.54 17.20
C PHE A 84 -3.61 8.08 15.75
N GLY A 85 -4.84 7.72 15.37
CA GLY A 85 -5.19 7.36 14.00
C GLY A 85 -4.89 8.47 12.99
N GLU A 86 -5.29 9.70 13.29
CA GLU A 86 -5.01 10.87 12.43
C GLU A 86 -3.51 11.11 12.24
N LYS A 87 -2.72 11.05 13.32
CA LYS A 87 -1.25 11.20 13.23
C LYS A 87 -0.59 10.06 12.48
N PHE A 88 -1.08 8.84 12.65
CA PHE A 88 -0.61 7.67 11.91
C PHE A 88 -0.88 7.85 10.41
N GLU A 89 -2.08 8.26 10.05
CA GLU A 89 -2.53 8.53 8.68
C GLU A 89 -1.74 9.68 8.01
N GLU A 90 -1.51 10.76 8.75
CA GLU A 90 -0.71 11.93 8.34
C GLU A 90 0.76 11.55 8.08
N ALA A 91 1.34 10.69 8.92
CA ALA A 91 2.74 10.29 8.81
C ALA A 91 3.04 9.37 7.62
N VAL A 92 2.01 8.87 6.93
CA VAL A 92 2.18 8.04 5.74
C VAL A 92 2.83 8.85 4.62
N ARG A 93 3.96 8.35 4.12
CA ARG A 93 4.63 8.90 2.93
C ARG A 93 4.03 8.40 1.63
N ALA A 94 3.56 7.16 1.63
CA ALA A 94 3.05 6.47 0.45
C ALA A 94 2.43 5.13 0.84
N GLY A 95 1.79 4.47 -0.11
CA GLY A 95 1.55 3.05 0.03
C GLY A 95 1.03 2.38 -1.22
N TYR A 96 0.77 1.09 -1.03
CA TYR A 96 0.32 0.19 -2.06
C TYR A 96 -0.77 -0.74 -1.51
N ARG A 97 -1.80 -0.97 -2.30
CA ARG A 97 -2.83 -1.97 -2.01
C ARG A 97 -3.02 -2.91 -3.19
N ALA A 98 -3.27 -4.17 -2.91
CA ALA A 98 -3.71 -5.17 -3.86
C ALA A 98 -4.74 -6.08 -3.18
N ASP A 99 -5.94 -6.16 -3.74
CA ASP A 99 -7.06 -6.90 -3.17
C ASP A 99 -7.74 -7.76 -4.25
N ALA A 100 -8.99 -8.19 -4.05
CA ALA A 100 -9.76 -8.94 -5.03
C ALA A 100 -10.23 -8.11 -6.24
N GLU A 101 -10.34 -6.78 -6.10
CA GLU A 101 -10.86 -5.86 -7.13
C GLU A 101 -9.75 -5.31 -8.02
N GLY A 102 -8.60 -5.01 -7.43
CA GLY A 102 -7.51 -4.39 -8.16
C GLY A 102 -6.27 -4.12 -7.34
N GLN A 103 -5.49 -3.18 -7.85
CA GLN A 103 -4.36 -2.60 -7.16
C GLN A 103 -4.35 -1.09 -7.26
N ALA A 104 -3.78 -0.45 -6.27
CA ALA A 104 -3.54 0.98 -6.30
C ALA A 104 -2.26 1.33 -5.57
N GLY A 105 -1.59 2.37 -6.05
CA GLY A 105 -0.42 2.95 -5.42
C GLY A 105 -0.59 4.45 -5.32
N TRP A 106 -0.17 5.04 -4.21
CA TRP A 106 -0.26 6.49 -3.98
C TRP A 106 0.99 7.01 -3.25
N ILE A 107 1.20 8.31 -3.36
CA ILE A 107 2.13 9.10 -2.56
C ILE A 107 1.32 10.02 -1.65
N GLY A 108 1.88 10.36 -0.50
CA GLY A 108 1.28 11.23 0.48
C GLY A 108 0.46 10.47 1.55
N PRO A 109 -0.18 11.26 2.44
CA PRO A 109 -0.92 10.75 3.58
C PRO A 109 -2.01 9.77 3.19
N TRP A 110 -2.30 8.81 4.07
CA TRP A 110 -3.34 7.81 3.85
C TRP A 110 -4.63 8.28 4.49
N ASN A 111 -5.67 8.50 3.68
CA ASN A 111 -6.96 8.92 4.19
C ASN A 111 -7.91 7.72 4.33
N ARG A 112 -7.71 6.89 5.37
CA ARG A 112 -8.62 5.75 5.65
C ARG A 112 -9.92 6.24 6.25
N SER A 113 -9.79 7.19 7.17
CA SER A 113 -10.86 7.61 8.07
C SER A 113 -11.78 8.67 7.45
N GLY A 114 -11.58 9.02 6.18
CA GLY A 114 -12.27 10.15 5.56
C GLY A 114 -11.85 11.49 6.16
N SER A 115 -10.62 11.58 6.69
CA SER A 115 -10.00 12.77 7.23
C SER A 115 -10.29 13.98 6.35
N THR A 116 -10.93 14.98 6.95
CA THR A 116 -11.36 16.22 6.30
C THR A 116 -10.23 17.24 6.20
N ASP A 117 -9.02 16.88 6.66
CA ASP A 117 -7.86 17.76 6.59
C ASP A 117 -7.44 17.96 5.13
N ARG A 118 -7.72 19.17 4.63
CA ARG A 118 -7.46 19.57 3.25
C ARG A 118 -5.97 19.75 2.95
N THR A 119 -5.09 19.69 3.96
CA THR A 119 -3.64 19.76 3.77
C THR A 119 -3.05 18.40 3.40
N LEU A 120 -3.75 17.30 3.70
CA LEU A 120 -3.34 15.94 3.36
C LEU A 120 -3.73 15.62 1.91
N THR A 121 -2.82 15.87 0.97
CA THR A 121 -3.04 15.57 -0.45
C THR A 121 -2.49 14.20 -0.83
N MET A 122 -3.36 13.19 -0.76
CA MET A 122 -3.07 11.87 -1.32
C MET A 122 -3.02 11.97 -2.86
N GLN A 123 -1.89 11.59 -3.46
CA GLN A 123 -1.68 11.60 -4.89
C GLN A 123 -1.60 10.17 -5.44
N TRP A 124 -2.57 9.78 -6.26
CA TRP A 124 -2.54 8.51 -6.96
C TRP A 124 -1.35 8.41 -7.93
N VAL A 125 -0.59 7.33 -7.83
CA VAL A 125 0.42 6.90 -8.81
C VAL A 125 -0.24 6.05 -9.88
N PHE A 126 -1.10 5.11 -9.47
CA PHE A 126 -1.97 4.31 -10.34
C PHE A 126 -3.15 3.76 -9.54
N GLN A 127 -4.23 3.46 -10.25
CA GLN A 127 -5.39 2.73 -9.72
C GLN A 127 -5.94 1.86 -10.86
N GLU A 128 -5.90 0.55 -10.69
CA GLU A 128 -6.17 -0.43 -11.75
C GLU A 128 -7.08 -1.54 -11.21
N SER A 129 -8.08 -1.96 -11.98
CA SER A 129 -8.83 -3.19 -11.71
C SER A 129 -8.15 -4.38 -12.40
N TRP A 130 -8.24 -5.57 -11.81
CA TRP A 130 -7.66 -6.78 -12.41
C TRP A 130 -8.27 -7.13 -13.77
N GLU A 131 -9.56 -6.84 -13.95
CA GLU A 131 -10.27 -7.07 -15.21
C GLU A 131 -9.69 -6.25 -16.36
N LYS A 132 -9.24 -5.01 -16.12
CA LYS A 132 -8.63 -4.15 -17.15
C LYS A 132 -7.19 -4.53 -17.48
N ALA A 133 -6.44 -5.08 -16.52
CA ALA A 133 -5.06 -5.50 -16.73
C ALA A 133 -4.93 -6.72 -17.68
N SER A 134 -6.00 -7.51 -17.83
CA SER A 134 -6.04 -8.71 -18.68
C SER A 134 -6.22 -8.41 -20.18
N SER A 135 -6.44 -7.14 -20.56
CA SER A 135 -6.72 -6.71 -21.94
C SER A 135 -5.47 -6.30 -22.71
N LYS A 136 -4.39 -7.09 -22.67
CA LYS A 136 -3.31 -7.04 -23.67
C LYS A 136 -2.60 -8.40 -23.79
N PRO A 137 -2.88 -9.12 -24.87
CA PRO A 137 -1.87 -9.35 -25.91
C PRO A 137 -2.47 -8.98 -27.28
N GLN A 138 -1.73 -8.42 -28.24
CA GLN A 138 -0.76 -9.17 -29.03
C GLN A 138 0.00 -8.19 -29.92
N ALA A 139 1.33 -8.32 -29.95
CA ALA A 139 2.16 -7.69 -30.97
C ALA A 139 1.79 -8.30 -32.34
N SER A 140 1.30 -7.47 -33.26
CA SER A 140 1.28 -7.83 -34.68
C SER A 140 2.68 -7.57 -35.23
N SER A 141 3.42 -8.64 -35.48
CA SER A 141 4.64 -8.61 -36.27
C SER A 141 4.41 -7.92 -37.62
N PRO A 142 5.39 -7.17 -38.16
CA PRO A 142 5.30 -6.66 -39.52
C PRO A 142 5.58 -7.81 -40.50
N ALA A 143 4.69 -8.00 -41.49
CA ALA A 143 4.94 -8.90 -42.60
C ALA A 143 5.72 -8.17 -43.72
N PRO A 144 6.60 -8.86 -44.46
CA PRO A 144 7.37 -8.32 -45.58
C PRO A 144 6.54 -8.07 -46.85
#